data_AF-A0A060DNQ0-F1
#
_entry.id   AF-A0A060DNQ0-F1
#
_cell.length_a   1.000
_cell.length_b   1.000
_cell.length_c   1.000
_cell.angle_alpha   90.00
_cell.angle_beta   90.00
_cell.angle_gamma   90.00
#
_symmetry.space_group_name_H-M   'P 1'
#
loop_
_entity.id
_entity.type
_entity.pdbx_description
1 polymer ?
#
loop_
_entity_poly.entity_id
_entity_poly.type
_entity_poly.pdbx_seq_one_letter_code
_entity_poly.pdbx_strand_id
1 'polypeptide(L)'
;MRPSTTLPVLATPVLAAAFAALLLSGPADAGERHRTVQAASPQPVAEVLRTGGGTVSGSVAAVGVNWMTVQDDSARTDVRMRGALPQGIAQGAPITVTGRAHKGGLLASEVILADGSLHRPSRDRDDD
;
A
#
# COMPACT_ATOMS: atom_id res chain seq x y z
N MET A 1 -46.57 -3.63 47.63
CA MET A 1 -47.55 -2.65 47.13
C MET A 1 -47.06 -2.16 45.77
N ARG A 2 -47.85 -2.36 44.70
CA ARG A 2 -47.67 -1.72 43.37
C ARG A 2 -48.39 -0.36 43.39
N PRO A 3 -47.99 0.60 42.55
CA PRO A 3 -48.57 0.75 41.19
C PRO A 3 -47.46 0.88 40.12
N SER A 4 -47.43 0.24 38.95
CA SER A 4 -48.33 0.26 37.76
C SER A 4 -48.60 1.66 37.20
N THR A 5 -48.05 1.97 36.00
CA THR A 5 -48.67 2.64 34.82
C THR A 5 -47.52 3.09 33.86
N THR A 6 -47.18 2.43 32.74
CA THR A 6 -47.77 2.34 31.36
C THR A 6 -46.92 3.13 30.34
N LEU A 7 -46.48 2.40 29.29
CA LEU A 7 -45.67 2.72 28.09
C LEU A 7 -46.40 3.66 27.09
N PRO A 8 -45.99 3.82 25.81
CA PRO A 8 -44.69 3.93 25.10
C PRO A 8 -44.64 5.24 24.24
N VAL A 9 -43.64 5.44 23.36
CA VAL A 9 -43.84 5.82 21.93
C VAL A 9 -42.49 6.06 21.22
N LEU A 10 -42.40 5.44 20.03
CA LEU A 10 -41.33 5.48 19.04
C LEU A 10 -41.07 6.88 18.48
N ALA A 11 -39.84 7.12 18.00
CA ALA A 11 -39.60 7.69 16.67
C ALA A 11 -38.12 7.58 16.26
N THR A 12 -37.80 6.55 15.49
CA THR A 12 -36.61 6.50 14.61
C THR A 12 -36.88 7.31 13.34
N PRO A 13 -36.04 8.28 12.95
CA PRO A 13 -36.05 8.77 11.58
C PRO A 13 -35.06 7.93 10.75
N VAL A 14 -35.60 7.01 9.96
CA VAL A 14 -34.90 6.42 8.81
C VAL A 14 -34.92 7.48 7.70
N LEU A 15 -33.79 8.11 7.44
CA LEU A 15 -33.66 9.03 6.29
C LEU A 15 -33.14 8.23 5.09
N ALA A 16 -34.10 7.66 4.34
CA ALA A 16 -33.86 7.16 3.00
C ALA A 16 -33.93 8.33 2.01
N ALA A 17 -32.77 8.76 1.50
CA ALA A 17 -32.70 9.65 0.35
C ALA A 17 -32.05 8.88 -0.81
N ALA A 18 -32.90 8.28 -1.63
CA ALA A 18 -32.52 7.76 -2.94
C ALA A 18 -32.31 8.95 -3.89
N PHE A 19 -31.12 9.06 -4.48
CA PHE A 19 -30.91 9.85 -5.70
C PHE A 19 -30.16 8.99 -6.69
N ALA A 20 -30.95 8.26 -7.49
CA ALA A 20 -30.52 7.75 -8.77
C ALA A 20 -30.55 8.91 -9.77
N ALA A 21 -29.39 9.31 -10.29
CA ALA A 21 -29.33 10.10 -11.50
C ALA A 21 -28.01 9.84 -12.25
N LEU A 22 -28.20 9.25 -13.43
CA LEU A 22 -27.41 9.43 -14.66
C LEU A 22 -25.98 8.86 -14.71
N LEU A 23 -25.95 7.59 -15.11
CA LEU A 23 -24.99 7.07 -16.07
C LEU A 23 -25.04 7.89 -17.38
N LEU A 24 -24.10 8.82 -17.56
CA LEU A 24 -23.72 9.30 -18.89
C LEU A 24 -22.20 9.21 -19.06
N SER A 25 -21.80 8.12 -19.69
CA SER A 25 -20.74 7.94 -20.68
C SER A 25 -19.48 8.80 -20.64
N GLY A 26 -18.37 8.09 -20.55
CA GLY A 26 -17.17 8.36 -21.32
C GLY A 26 -16.16 7.24 -21.14
N PRO A 27 -16.04 6.25 -22.04
CA PRO A 27 -14.81 5.47 -22.10
C PRO A 27 -13.74 6.45 -22.61
N ALA A 28 -12.92 6.96 -21.70
CA ALA A 28 -11.64 7.50 -22.11
C ALA A 28 -10.80 6.29 -22.56
N ASP A 29 -10.98 5.92 -23.82
CA ASP A 29 -10.12 5.01 -24.57
C ASP A 29 -8.79 5.74 -24.80
N ALA A 30 -8.01 5.88 -23.71
CA ALA A 30 -6.61 6.23 -23.79
C ALA A 30 -5.86 4.92 -23.98
N GLY A 31 -5.80 4.49 -25.24
CA GLY A 31 -4.90 3.46 -25.72
C GLY A 31 -3.45 3.84 -25.46
N GLU A 32 -3.00 3.65 -24.23
CA GLU A 32 -1.59 3.69 -23.88
C GLU A 32 -1.33 2.40 -23.11
N ARG A 33 -0.56 1.49 -23.70
CA ARG A 33 -0.10 0.26 -23.03
C ARG A 33 0.96 0.59 -21.95
N HIS A 34 0.67 1.56 -21.10
CA HIS A 34 1.38 1.72 -19.84
C HIS A 34 0.76 0.73 -18.87
N ARG A 35 1.51 -0.34 -18.61
CA ARG A 35 1.30 -1.18 -17.43
C ARG A 35 1.57 -0.31 -16.20
N THR A 36 0.63 0.55 -15.84
CA THR A 36 0.57 1.16 -14.52
C THR A 36 0.39 -0.01 -13.57
N VAL A 37 1.46 -0.35 -12.86
CA VAL A 37 1.35 -1.16 -11.65
C VAL A 37 0.50 -0.29 -10.72
N GLN A 38 -0.82 -0.47 -10.78
CA GLN A 38 -1.73 0.15 -9.83
C GLN A 38 -1.21 -0.22 -8.46
N ALA A 39 -0.90 0.78 -7.63
CA ALA A 39 -0.41 0.56 -6.28
C ALA A 39 -1.45 -0.32 -5.57
N ALA A 40 -1.15 -1.62 -5.45
CA ALA A 40 -1.99 -2.53 -4.72
C ALA A 40 -2.01 -2.07 -3.26
N SER A 41 -3.17 -2.17 -2.61
CA SER A 41 -3.28 -1.90 -1.18
C SER A 41 -2.15 -2.62 -0.43
N PRO A 42 -1.45 -1.96 0.51
CA PRO A 42 -0.36 -2.59 1.25
C PRO A 42 -0.79 -3.92 1.84
N GLN A 43 0.04 -4.94 1.62
CA GLN A 43 -0.12 -6.31 2.09
C GLN A 43 0.93 -6.59 3.17
N PRO A 44 0.64 -7.52 4.10
CA PRO A 44 1.63 -7.93 5.09
C PRO A 44 2.82 -8.62 4.40
N VAL A 45 4.02 -8.46 4.98
CA VAL A 45 5.29 -8.98 4.46
C VAL A 45 5.21 -10.47 4.13
N ALA A 46 4.63 -11.26 5.03
CA ALA A 46 4.51 -12.71 4.84
C ALA A 46 3.68 -13.06 3.59
N GLU A 47 2.65 -12.26 3.30
CA GLU A 47 1.82 -12.46 2.11
C GLU A 47 2.57 -12.09 0.84
N VAL A 48 3.23 -10.93 0.84
CA VAL A 48 3.99 -10.45 -0.32
C VAL A 48 5.12 -11.42 -0.70
N LEU A 49 5.78 -12.01 0.28
CA LEU A 49 6.80 -13.03 0.02
C LEU A 49 6.19 -14.34 -0.52
N ARG A 50 5.02 -14.74 -0.02
CA ARG A 50 4.29 -15.93 -0.46
C ARG A 50 3.75 -15.80 -1.88
N THR A 51 3.21 -14.64 -2.24
CA THR A 51 2.68 -14.35 -3.58
C THR A 51 3.77 -14.04 -4.61
N GLY A 52 5.01 -13.84 -4.15
CA GLY A 52 6.17 -13.56 -4.99
C GLY A 52 6.35 -12.08 -5.34
N GLY A 53 5.58 -11.18 -4.75
CA GLY A 53 5.68 -9.74 -4.95
C GLY A 53 4.41 -8.99 -4.58
N GLY A 54 4.53 -7.68 -4.43
CA GLY A 54 3.45 -6.82 -3.95
C GLY A 54 3.96 -5.54 -3.29
N THR A 55 3.04 -4.87 -2.62
CA THR A 55 3.30 -3.63 -1.88
C THR A 55 3.31 -3.95 -0.39
N VAL A 56 4.36 -3.56 0.32
CA VAL A 56 4.46 -3.64 1.78
C VAL A 56 4.48 -2.22 2.35
N SER A 57 3.77 -1.99 3.44
CA SER A 57 3.93 -0.79 4.26
C SER A 57 4.40 -1.18 5.65
N GLY A 58 5.35 -0.44 6.19
CA GLY A 58 5.97 -0.75 7.48
C GLY A 58 6.92 0.34 7.94
N SER A 59 7.83 -0.03 8.84
CA SER A 59 8.89 0.84 9.34
C SER A 59 10.27 0.28 8.99
N VAL A 60 11.23 1.17 8.79
CA VAL A 60 12.61 0.78 8.50
C VAL A 60 13.29 0.28 9.78
N ALA A 61 13.67 -0.99 9.82
CA ALA A 61 14.34 -1.58 10.97
C ALA A 61 15.87 -1.42 10.92
N ALA A 62 16.46 -1.42 9.72
CA ALA A 62 17.89 -1.27 9.48
C ALA A 62 18.16 -0.70 8.08
N VAL A 63 19.31 -0.04 7.90
CA VAL A 63 19.69 0.65 6.67
C VAL A 63 21.14 0.31 6.31
N GLY A 64 21.38 -0.03 5.05
CA GLY A 64 22.70 -0.17 4.46
C GLY A 64 22.84 0.66 3.17
N VAL A 65 23.86 0.38 2.37
CA VAL A 65 24.18 1.21 1.18
C VAL A 65 23.11 1.10 0.08
N ASN A 66 22.64 -0.11 -0.22
CA ASN A 66 21.68 -0.41 -1.28
C ASN A 66 20.55 -1.35 -0.81
N TRP A 67 20.39 -1.48 0.51
CA TRP A 67 19.42 -2.37 1.12
C TRP A 67 18.93 -1.78 2.44
N MET A 68 17.72 -2.15 2.83
CA MET A 68 17.14 -1.85 4.13
C MET A 68 16.33 -3.05 4.62
N THR A 69 16.11 -3.17 5.92
CA THR A 69 15.13 -4.12 6.46
C THR A 69 13.83 -3.35 6.72
N VAL A 70 12.71 -3.83 6.20
CA VAL A 70 11.37 -3.31 6.49
C VAL A 70 10.69 -4.28 7.45
N GLN A 71 10.06 -3.73 8.48
CA GLN A 71 9.25 -4.48 9.43
C GLN A 71 7.82 -3.95 9.45
N ASP A 72 6.85 -4.85 9.43
CA ASP A 72 5.45 -4.57 9.76
C ASP A 72 5.10 -5.24 11.09
N ASP A 73 3.82 -5.24 11.47
CA ASP A 73 3.35 -5.87 12.71
C ASP A 73 3.50 -7.40 12.71
N SER A 74 3.74 -8.02 11.55
CA SER A 74 3.73 -9.48 11.37
C SER A 74 5.13 -10.06 11.21
N ALA A 75 6.03 -9.40 10.47
CA ALA A 75 7.33 -9.94 10.09
C ALA A 75 8.35 -8.85 9.68
N ARG A 76 9.57 -9.30 9.43
CA ARG A 76 10.66 -8.50 8.86
C ARG A 76 11.08 -9.06 7.51
N THR A 77 11.47 -8.18 6.59
CA THR A 77 12.04 -8.57 5.29
C THR A 77 13.14 -7.63 4.85
N ASP A 78 14.18 -8.18 4.24
CA ASP A 78 15.22 -7.39 3.60
C ASP A 78 14.77 -6.94 2.22
N VAL A 79 14.82 -5.64 2.01
CA VAL A 79 14.51 -4.96 0.77
C VAL A 79 15.82 -4.51 0.13
N ARG A 80 16.12 -5.02 -1.06
CA ARG A 80 17.25 -4.59 -1.88
C ARG A 80 16.79 -3.60 -2.95
N MET A 81 17.64 -2.65 -3.27
CA MET A 81 17.49 -1.75 -4.42
C MET A 81 18.59 -2.03 -5.44
N ARG A 82 18.30 -1.81 -6.73
CA ARG A 82 19.30 -1.96 -7.80
C ARG A 82 20.38 -0.86 -7.77
N GLY A 83 20.07 0.29 -7.16
CA GLY A 83 21.00 1.39 -6.92
C GLY A 83 21.17 1.70 -5.43
N ALA A 84 21.84 2.81 -5.15
CA ALA A 84 21.90 3.34 -3.79
C ALA A 84 20.49 3.63 -3.24
N LEU A 85 20.33 3.48 -1.93
CA LEU A 85 19.10 3.89 -1.27
C LEU A 85 18.86 5.41 -1.47
N PRO A 86 17.60 5.84 -1.67
CA PRO A 86 17.28 7.25 -1.69
C PRO A 86 17.58 7.90 -0.33
N GLN A 87 17.92 9.19 -0.38
CA GLN A 87 18.09 9.99 0.83
C GLN A 87 16.77 10.06 1.60
N GLY A 88 16.83 10.23 2.92
CA GLY A 88 15.65 10.31 3.78
C GLY A 88 15.16 8.96 4.33
N ILE A 89 15.75 7.83 3.91
CA ILE A 89 15.56 6.56 4.60
C ILE A 89 16.31 6.59 5.93
N ALA A 90 15.57 6.50 7.03
CA ALA A 90 16.11 6.43 8.38
C ALA A 90 15.44 5.31 9.17
N GLN A 91 16.17 4.74 10.12
CA GLN A 91 15.61 3.72 11.02
C GLN A 91 14.42 4.30 11.81
N GLY A 92 13.35 3.50 11.93
CA GLY A 92 12.08 3.88 12.55
C GLY A 92 11.14 4.67 11.64
N ALA A 93 11.60 5.18 10.49
CA ALA A 93 10.75 5.93 9.59
C ALA A 93 9.72 5.01 8.92
N PRO A 94 8.46 5.48 8.74
CA PRO A 94 7.48 4.75 7.97
C PRO A 94 7.85 4.76 6.49
N ILE A 95 7.57 3.67 5.81
CA ILE A 95 7.93 3.47 4.42
C ILE A 95 6.95 2.52 3.73
N THR A 96 6.67 2.78 2.45
CA THR A 96 5.95 1.83 1.59
C THR A 96 6.87 1.38 0.46
N VAL A 97 6.96 0.08 0.24
CA VAL A 97 7.84 -0.52 -0.77
C VAL A 97 7.01 -1.44 -1.66
N THR A 98 7.09 -1.21 -2.97
CA THR A 98 6.55 -2.13 -3.96
C THR A 98 7.69 -2.88 -4.61
N GLY A 99 7.62 -4.21 -4.62
CA GLY A 99 8.69 -5.04 -5.13
C GLY A 99 8.27 -6.46 -5.46
N ARG A 100 9.25 -7.22 -5.96
CA ARG A 100 9.11 -8.65 -6.26
C ARG A 100 9.98 -9.46 -5.31
N ALA A 101 9.52 -10.63 -4.91
CA ALA A 101 10.30 -11.51 -4.05
C ALA A 101 11.61 -11.90 -4.76
N HIS A 102 12.72 -11.81 -4.04
CA HIS A 102 14.04 -12.14 -4.55
C HIS A 102 14.94 -12.66 -3.41
N LYS A 103 15.41 -13.90 -3.55
CA LYS A 103 16.31 -14.57 -2.58
C LYS A 103 15.85 -14.47 -1.11
N GLY A 104 14.56 -14.66 -0.86
CA GLY A 104 13.98 -14.61 0.50
C GLY A 104 13.69 -13.20 1.04
N GLY A 105 13.98 -12.16 0.28
CA GLY A 105 13.59 -10.77 0.57
C GLY A 105 12.79 -10.16 -0.58
N LEU A 106 12.77 -8.83 -0.67
CA LEU A 106 12.17 -8.08 -1.76
C LEU A 106 13.23 -7.35 -2.56
N LEU A 107 13.10 -7.37 -3.88
CA LEU A 107 13.76 -6.42 -4.76
C LEU A 107 12.77 -5.29 -5.04
N ALA A 108 13.06 -4.10 -4.51
CA ALA A 108 12.22 -2.93 -4.68
C ALA A 108 12.21 -2.49 -6.15
N SER A 109 11.01 -2.29 -6.66
CA SER A 109 10.74 -1.58 -7.91
C SER A 109 10.27 -0.15 -7.68
N GLU A 110 9.80 0.14 -6.46
CA GLU A 110 9.31 1.45 -6.05
C GLU A 110 9.40 1.57 -4.52
N VAL A 111 9.73 2.76 -4.05
CA VAL A 111 9.80 3.11 -2.63
C VAL A 111 9.12 4.47 -2.45
N ILE A 112 8.19 4.55 -1.49
CA ILE A 112 7.52 5.78 -1.08
C ILE A 112 7.93 6.05 0.36
N LEU A 113 8.54 7.21 0.58
CA LEU A 113 9.01 7.66 1.89
C LEU A 113 7.87 8.32 2.70
N ALA A 114 8.15 8.59 3.98
CA ALA A 114 7.20 9.22 4.90
C ALA A 114 6.73 10.62 4.45
N ASP A 115 7.59 11.35 3.74
CA ASP A 115 7.30 12.67 3.16
C ASP A 115 6.48 12.59 1.86
N GLY A 116 6.15 11.37 1.40
CA GLY A 116 5.45 11.11 0.14
C GLY A 116 6.36 11.03 -1.09
N SER A 117 7.68 11.21 -0.92
CA SER A 117 8.65 11.14 -2.01
C SER A 117 8.69 9.75 -2.63
N LEU A 118 8.55 9.70 -3.96
CA LEU A 118 8.54 8.47 -4.75
C LEU A 118 9.90 8.21 -5.41
N HIS A 119 10.47 7.04 -5.16
CA HIS A 119 11.73 6.60 -5.75
C HIS A 119 11.55 5.29 -6.51
N ARG A 120 11.84 5.33 -7.81
CA ARG A 120 11.91 4.14 -8.66
C ARG A 120 13.36 3.87 -9.01
N PRO A 121 13.98 2.77 -8.51
CA PRO A 121 15.31 2.41 -8.95
C PRO A 121 15.32 2.23 -10.47
N SER A 122 16.31 2.82 -11.13
CA SER A 122 16.51 2.72 -12.57
C SER A 122 16.42 1.25 -12.97
N ARG A 123 15.53 0.95 -13.93
CA ARG A 123 15.71 -0.24 -14.74
C ARG A 123 16.87 0.13 -15.65
N ASP A 124 18.08 -0.29 -15.33
CA ASP A 124 19.11 -0.31 -16.35
C ASP A 124 18.48 -0.99 -17.57
N ARG A 125 18.43 -0.25 -18.68
CA ARG A 125 18.07 -0.83 -19.96
C ARG A 125 19.09 -1.93 -20.17
N ASP A 126 18.61 -3.16 -20.19
CA ASP A 126 19.31 -4.25 -20.86
C ASP A 126 19.28 -3.90 -22.37
N ASP A 127 20.09 -2.91 -22.79
CA ASP A 127 20.45 -2.68 -24.19
C ASP A 127 21.78 -3.42 -24.40
N ASP A 128 21.67 -4.69 -24.84
CA ASP A 128 22.61 -5.38 -25.75
C ASP A 128 22.00 -6.71 -26.23
#